data_AF-A0A409X3N1-F1
#
_entry.id   AF-A0A409X3N1-F1
#
_cell.length_a   1.000
_cell.length_b   1.000
_cell.length_c   1.000
_cell.angle_alpha   90.00
_cell.angle_beta   90.00
_cell.angle_gamma   90.00
#
_symmetry.space_group_name_H-M   'P 1'
#
loop_
_entity.id
_entity.type
_entity.pdbx_description
1 polymer ?
#
loop_
_entity_poly.entity_id
_entity_poly.type
_entity_poly.pdbx_seq_one_letter_code
_entity_poly.pdbx_strand_id
1 'polypeptide(L)'
;MEACYIARRNAISSAALHQFQVLVEKFHALRNIFIETGVRSSISLPRQHALHHYIASIKLFGSPNGLCSSITESKHIKAVKEPWRTSGTMLLMLQTLSRMEMATLRRKLKSRGLLEGSASSFFTRMKMVEVDKAADPDFGSGDRTDDEKEG
;
A
#
# COMPACT_ATOMS: atom_id res chain seq x y z
N MET A 1 0.69 -17.23 20.59
CA MET A 1 1.36 -16.39 19.58
C MET A 1 1.09 -16.91 18.17
N GLU A 2 1.16 -18.24 17.95
CA GLU A 2 0.83 -18.94 16.70
C GLU A 2 -0.51 -18.55 16.03
N ALA A 3 -1.61 -18.45 16.78
CA ALA A 3 -2.91 -18.09 16.21
C ALA A 3 -2.88 -16.72 15.50
N CYS A 4 -2.21 -15.73 16.11
CA CYS A 4 -2.06 -14.40 15.52
C CYS A 4 -1.22 -14.42 14.23
N TYR A 5 -0.27 -15.35 14.11
CA TYR A 5 0.53 -15.51 12.91
C TYR A 5 -0.31 -16.07 11.76
N ILE A 6 -1.15 -17.08 12.03
CA ILE A 6 -2.06 -17.63 11.02
C ILE A 6 -3.05 -16.57 10.52
N ALA A 7 -3.65 -15.80 11.43
CA ALA A 7 -4.60 -14.74 11.08
C ALA A 7 -3.99 -13.59 10.23
N ARG A 8 -2.66 -13.48 10.16
CA ARG A 8 -1.96 -12.45 9.38
C ARG A 8 -1.45 -12.93 8.02
N ARG A 9 -1.62 -14.21 7.68
CA ARG A 9 -1.14 -14.76 6.40
C ARG A 9 -1.92 -14.16 5.23
N ASN A 10 -1.26 -13.93 4.09
CA ASN A 10 -1.95 -13.44 2.90
C ASN A 10 -2.99 -14.44 2.37
N ALA A 11 -2.73 -15.74 2.52
CA ALA A 11 -3.70 -16.78 2.22
C ALA A 11 -3.80 -17.74 3.40
N ILE A 12 -5.02 -18.15 3.73
CA ILE A 12 -5.31 -19.08 4.82
C ILE A 12 -5.94 -20.33 4.19
N SER A 13 -5.23 -21.44 4.22
CA SER A 13 -5.76 -22.74 3.79
C SER A 13 -6.75 -23.30 4.82
N SER A 14 -7.58 -24.26 4.41
CA SER A 14 -8.51 -24.97 5.31
C SER A 14 -7.78 -25.60 6.51
N ALA A 15 -6.63 -26.23 6.28
CA ALA A 15 -5.80 -26.81 7.34
C ALA A 15 -5.27 -25.75 8.31
N ALA A 16 -4.82 -24.60 7.80
CA ALA A 16 -4.36 -23.49 8.65
C ALA A 16 -5.52 -22.88 9.45
N LEU A 17 -6.72 -22.78 8.87
CA LEU A 17 -7.92 -22.30 9.56
C LEU A 17 -8.35 -23.27 10.67
N HIS A 18 -8.27 -24.58 10.44
CA HIS A 18 -8.51 -25.59 11.46
C HIS A 18 -7.48 -25.48 12.60
N GLN A 19 -6.19 -25.32 12.27
CA GLN A 19 -5.16 -25.10 13.27
C GLN A 19 -5.40 -23.81 14.08
N PHE A 20 -5.85 -22.73 13.43
CA PHE A 20 -6.24 -21.49 14.09
C PHE A 20 -7.37 -21.72 15.11
N GLN A 21 -8.40 -22.48 14.73
CA GLN A 21 -9.50 -22.83 15.63
C GLN A 21 -9.01 -23.59 16.88
N VAL A 22 -8.21 -24.64 16.69
CA VAL A 22 -7.65 -25.43 17.81
C VAL A 22 -6.81 -24.54 18.75
N LEU A 23 -6.03 -23.62 18.20
CA LEU A 23 -5.21 -22.71 19.01
C LEU A 23 -6.05 -21.69 19.79
N VAL A 24 -7.15 -21.20 19.21
CA VAL A 24 -8.09 -20.29 19.86
C VAL A 24 -8.85 -21.01 20.98
N GLU A 25 -9.31 -22.24 20.76
CA GLU A 25 -9.95 -23.08 21.78
C GLU A 25 -8.99 -23.37 22.94
N LYS A 26 -7.74 -23.76 22.64
CA LYS A 26 -6.69 -23.96 23.66
C LYS A 26 -6.42 -22.70 24.47
N PHE A 27 -6.40 -21.53 23.83
CA PHE A 27 -6.26 -20.25 24.52
C PHE A 27 -7.46 -19.97 25.46
N HIS A 28 -8.68 -20.23 25.01
CA HIS A 28 -9.89 -20.05 25.81
C HIS A 28 -9.97 -20.99 27.02
N ALA A 29 -9.39 -22.19 26.93
CA ALA A 29 -9.27 -23.10 28.07
C ALA A 29 -8.24 -22.61 29.08
N LEU A 30 -7.05 -22.21 28.61
CA LEU A 30 -5.93 -21.83 29.48
C LEU A 30 -6.10 -20.47 30.16
N ARG A 31 -6.86 -19.55 29.58
CA ARG A 31 -6.99 -18.18 30.13
C ARG A 31 -7.62 -18.12 31.53
N ASN A 32 -8.37 -19.14 31.93
CA ASN A 32 -9.04 -19.18 33.24
C ASN A 32 -8.03 -19.14 34.39
N ILE A 33 -6.80 -19.60 34.16
CA ILE A 33 -5.71 -19.53 35.15
C ILE A 33 -5.48 -18.10 35.64
N PHE A 34 -5.69 -17.06 34.81
CA PHE A 34 -5.51 -15.67 35.23
C PHE A 34 -6.58 -15.19 36.22
N ILE A 35 -7.77 -15.81 36.23
CA ILE A 35 -8.79 -15.60 37.27
C ILE A 35 -8.39 -16.39 38.51
N GLU A 36 -8.03 -17.67 38.34
CA GLU A 36 -7.68 -18.57 39.45
C GLU A 36 -6.48 -18.06 40.26
N THR A 37 -5.46 -17.49 39.59
CA THR A 37 -4.29 -16.89 40.25
C THR A 37 -4.53 -15.47 40.75
N GLY A 38 -5.75 -14.92 40.62
CA GLY A 38 -6.10 -13.59 41.08
C GLY A 38 -5.48 -12.43 40.30
N VAL A 39 -4.86 -12.69 39.14
CA VAL A 39 -4.24 -11.65 38.30
C VAL A 39 -5.31 -10.75 37.68
N ARG A 40 -6.50 -11.29 37.42
CA ARG A 40 -7.66 -10.55 36.91
C ARG A 40 -8.99 -11.03 37.47
N SER A 41 -9.93 -10.10 37.63
CA SER A 41 -11.32 -10.38 37.99
C SER A 41 -12.17 -10.87 36.81
N SER A 42 -11.82 -10.50 35.57
CA SER A 42 -12.56 -10.92 34.37
C SER A 42 -11.66 -11.01 33.13
N ILE A 43 -12.10 -11.81 32.15
CA ILE A 43 -11.36 -12.09 30.91
C ILE A 43 -12.21 -11.73 29.67
N SER A 44 -13.15 -10.80 29.81
CA SER A 44 -14.03 -10.32 28.73
C SER A 44 -13.37 -9.23 27.87
N LEU A 45 -12.10 -9.40 27.51
CA LEU A 45 -11.42 -8.38 26.69
C LEU A 45 -12.01 -8.36 25.26
N PRO A 46 -12.32 -7.18 24.71
CA PRO A 46 -12.86 -7.06 23.36
C PRO A 46 -12.02 -7.78 22.30
N ARG A 47 -10.69 -7.68 22.42
CA ARG A 47 -9.76 -8.36 21.50
C ARG A 47 -9.79 -9.89 21.61
N GLN A 48 -10.03 -10.44 22.80
CA GLN A 48 -10.12 -11.88 23.00
C GLN A 48 -11.46 -12.43 22.50
N HIS A 49 -12.54 -11.67 22.68
CA HIS A 49 -13.85 -12.00 22.12
C HIS A 49 -13.84 -11.96 20.59
N ALA A 50 -13.17 -10.97 20.00
CA ALA A 50 -13.06 -10.83 18.56
C ALA A 50 -12.45 -12.07 17.87
N LEU A 51 -11.53 -12.80 18.51
CA LEU A 51 -10.88 -13.98 17.92
C LEU A 51 -11.87 -15.08 17.50
N HIS A 52 -12.99 -15.22 18.20
CA HIS A 52 -14.04 -16.17 17.83
C HIS A 52 -14.67 -15.81 16.48
N HIS A 53 -14.86 -14.52 16.21
CA HIS A 53 -15.45 -14.02 14.97
C HIS A 53 -14.52 -14.15 13.77
N TYR A 54 -13.19 -14.21 13.98
CA TYR A 54 -12.22 -14.34 12.88
C TYR A 54 -12.46 -15.60 12.03
N ILE A 55 -12.87 -16.72 12.63
CA ILE A 55 -13.11 -17.96 11.89
C ILE A 55 -14.25 -17.76 10.89
N ALA A 56 -15.38 -17.21 11.35
CA ALA A 56 -16.53 -16.92 10.50
C ALA A 56 -16.18 -15.86 9.45
N SER A 57 -15.49 -14.78 9.84
CA SER A 57 -15.07 -13.72 8.94
C SER A 57 -14.13 -14.23 7.84
N ILE A 58 -13.16 -15.10 8.15
CA ILE A 58 -12.24 -15.65 7.15
C ILE A 58 -12.99 -16.55 6.16
N LYS A 59 -13.99 -17.32 6.60
CA LYS A 59 -14.81 -18.15 5.71
C LYS A 59 -15.68 -17.31 4.77
N LEU A 60 -16.23 -16.19 5.25
CA LEU A 60 -17.14 -15.34 4.49
C LEU A 60 -16.43 -14.34 3.57
N PHE A 61 -15.32 -13.77 4.03
CA PHE A 61 -14.66 -12.63 3.38
C PHE A 61 -13.22 -12.93 2.92
N GLY A 62 -12.71 -14.14 3.20
CA GLY A 62 -11.33 -14.51 2.90
C GLY A 62 -10.33 -14.00 3.93
N SER A 63 -9.03 -14.20 3.64
CA SER A 63 -7.97 -13.73 4.53
C SER A 63 -7.92 -12.19 4.55
N PRO A 64 -7.68 -11.56 5.72
CA PRO A 64 -7.48 -10.11 5.80
C PRO A 64 -6.20 -9.62 5.08
N ASN A 65 -5.43 -10.47 4.39
CA ASN A 65 -4.25 -10.08 3.58
C ASN A 65 -3.18 -9.28 4.35
N GLY A 66 -3.08 -9.49 5.67
CA GLY A 66 -2.23 -8.66 6.53
C GLY A 66 -2.67 -7.19 6.62
N LEU A 67 -3.80 -6.81 6.03
CA LEU A 67 -4.41 -5.49 6.18
C LEU A 67 -4.97 -5.37 7.60
N CYS A 68 -4.53 -4.34 8.30
CA CYS A 68 -5.01 -4.01 9.63
C CYS A 68 -5.30 -2.52 9.69
N SER A 69 -6.15 -2.11 10.63
CA SER A 69 -6.39 -0.68 10.92
C SER A 69 -5.09 0.08 11.18
N SER A 70 -4.01 -0.58 11.62
CA SER A 70 -2.69 0.06 11.77
C SER A 70 -2.15 0.68 10.47
N ILE A 71 -2.45 0.11 9.29
CA ILE A 71 -1.97 0.62 8.00
C ILE A 71 -2.60 1.98 7.68
N THR A 72 -3.92 2.05 7.79
CA THR A 72 -4.66 3.30 7.55
C THR A 72 -4.48 4.28 8.70
N GLU A 73 -4.42 3.79 9.95
CA GLU A 73 -4.17 4.60 11.13
C GLU A 73 -2.80 5.25 11.11
N SER A 74 -1.75 4.57 10.62
CA SER A 74 -0.42 5.18 10.50
C SER A 74 -0.41 6.37 9.53
N LYS A 75 -1.16 6.28 8.43
CA LYS A 75 -1.35 7.42 7.51
C LYS A 75 -2.22 8.50 8.13
N HIS A 76 -3.31 8.13 8.81
CA HIS A 76 -4.21 9.04 9.51
C HIS A 76 -3.52 9.80 10.64
N ILE A 77 -2.57 9.18 11.35
CA ILE A 77 -1.75 9.86 12.36
C ILE A 77 -0.96 10.99 11.71
N LYS A 78 -0.19 10.71 10.65
CA LYS A 78 0.64 11.71 9.97
C LYS A 78 -0.18 12.78 9.25
N ALA A 79 -1.32 12.40 8.68
CA ALA A 79 -2.14 13.30 7.89
C ALA A 79 -3.07 14.17 8.74
N VAL A 80 -3.57 13.65 9.86
CA VAL A 80 -4.65 14.28 10.63
C VAL A 80 -4.21 14.54 12.06
N LYS A 81 -3.80 13.50 12.81
CA LYS A 81 -3.55 13.66 14.25
C LYS A 81 -2.34 14.54 14.56
N GLU A 82 -1.23 14.36 13.86
CA GLU A 82 -0.02 15.16 14.04
C GLU A 82 -0.29 16.65 13.72
N PRO A 83 -0.81 17.01 12.52
CA PRO A 83 -1.15 18.39 12.22
C PRO A 83 -2.19 18.97 13.19
N TRP A 84 -3.24 18.23 13.53
CA TRP A 84 -4.27 18.68 14.48
C TRP A 84 -3.69 18.99 15.85
N ARG A 85 -2.78 18.16 16.35
CA ARG A 85 -2.11 18.41 17.65
C ARG A 85 -1.21 19.64 17.61
N THR A 86 -0.63 19.97 16.47
CA THR A 86 0.22 21.15 16.31
C THR A 86 -0.60 22.42 16.09
N SER A 87 -1.69 22.35 15.32
CA SER A 87 -2.43 23.53 14.84
C SER A 87 -3.73 23.82 15.57
N GLY A 88 -4.36 22.82 16.19
CA GLY A 88 -5.68 22.90 16.81
C GLY A 88 -6.83 23.26 15.86
N THR A 89 -6.57 23.39 14.56
CA THR A 89 -7.53 23.90 13.58
C THR A 89 -7.46 23.13 12.27
N MET A 90 -8.64 22.87 11.69
CA MET A 90 -8.79 22.12 10.44
C MET A 90 -8.16 22.84 9.24
N LEU A 91 -8.30 24.17 9.17
CA LEU A 91 -7.74 24.97 8.08
C LEU A 91 -6.21 24.84 8.00
N LEU A 92 -5.53 24.93 9.15
CA LEU A 92 -4.08 24.86 9.19
C LEU A 92 -3.57 23.41 9.01
N MET A 93 -4.37 22.41 9.41
CA MET A 93 -4.12 21.01 9.05
C MET A 93 -4.15 20.82 7.52
N LEU A 94 -5.16 21.34 6.83
CA LEU A 94 -5.26 21.28 5.37
C LEU A 94 -4.07 21.96 4.69
N GLN A 95 -3.65 23.14 5.16
CA GLN A 95 -2.46 23.82 4.63
C GLN A 95 -1.19 23.00 4.84
N THR A 96 -1.04 22.36 6.00
CA THR A 96 0.12 21.51 6.32
C THR A 96 0.17 20.30 5.41
N LEU A 97 -0.98 19.65 5.19
CA LEU A 97 -1.14 18.55 4.25
C LEU A 97 -0.74 18.96 2.82
N SER A 98 -1.27 20.08 2.30
CA SER A 98 -0.93 20.56 0.96
C SER A 98 0.57 20.85 0.82
N ARG A 99 1.21 21.45 1.84
CA ARG A 99 2.67 21.69 1.84
C ARG A 99 3.46 20.39 1.79
N MET A 100 3.06 19.39 2.58
CA MET A 100 3.69 18.07 2.59
C MET A 100 3.57 17.38 1.23
N GLU A 101 2.38 17.40 0.62
CA GLU A 101 2.16 16.81 -0.71
C GLU A 101 3.03 17.49 -1.77
N MET A 102 3.06 18.82 -1.80
CA MET A 102 3.93 19.57 -2.73
C MET A 102 5.42 19.25 -2.51
N ALA A 103 5.87 19.09 -1.27
CA ALA A 103 7.25 18.68 -0.97
C ALA A 103 7.56 17.24 -1.44
N THR A 104 6.59 16.32 -1.36
CA THR A 104 6.76 14.96 -1.91
C THR A 104 6.79 14.96 -3.43
N LEU A 105 5.92 15.74 -4.08
CA LEU A 105 5.89 15.88 -5.54
C LEU A 105 7.20 16.48 -6.06
N ARG A 106 7.70 17.54 -5.44
CA ARG A 106 9.01 18.15 -5.77
C ARG A 106 10.14 17.13 -5.68
N ARG A 107 10.18 16.29 -4.63
CA ARG A 107 11.19 15.22 -4.52
C ARG A 107 11.10 14.21 -5.66
N LYS A 108 9.89 13.75 -6.00
CA LYS A 108 9.67 12.80 -7.11
C LYS A 108 10.04 13.39 -8.48
N LEU A 109 9.71 14.65 -8.72
CA LEU A 109 10.06 15.32 -9.96
C LEU A 109 11.57 15.53 -10.06
N LYS A 110 12.22 15.93 -8.96
CA LYS A 110 13.69 16.06 -8.90
C LYS A 110 14.40 14.74 -9.15
N SER A 111 13.95 13.64 -8.53
CA SER A 111 14.55 12.31 -8.76
C SER A 111 14.39 11.79 -10.18
N ARG A 112 13.45 12.36 -10.96
CA ARG A 112 13.23 12.06 -12.38
C ARG A 112 13.95 13.03 -13.32
N GLY A 113 14.76 13.95 -12.80
CA GLY A 113 15.41 14.99 -13.60
C GLY A 113 14.46 16.07 -14.14
N LEU A 114 13.18 16.04 -13.76
CA LEU A 114 12.15 16.97 -14.26
C LEU A 114 12.20 18.36 -13.61
N LEU A 115 13.11 18.55 -12.64
CA LEU A 115 13.40 19.84 -12.01
C LEU A 115 14.88 20.24 -12.17
N GLU A 116 15.57 19.67 -13.17
CA GLU A 116 16.93 20.07 -13.51
C GLU A 116 16.94 21.17 -14.59
N GLY A 117 17.56 22.30 -14.27
CA GLY A 117 17.65 23.46 -15.16
C GLY A 117 16.44 24.39 -15.10
N SER A 118 16.43 25.41 -15.96
CA SER A 118 15.29 26.32 -16.12
C SER A 118 14.26 25.73 -17.09
N ALA A 119 13.02 26.25 -17.06
CA ALA A 119 12.00 25.89 -18.04
C ALA A 119 12.53 26.04 -19.49
N SER A 120 13.33 27.09 -19.74
CA SER A 120 14.01 27.30 -21.03
C SER A 120 14.94 26.13 -21.38
N SER A 121 15.78 25.68 -20.45
CA SER A 121 16.67 24.52 -20.70
C SER A 121 15.91 23.21 -20.95
N PHE A 122 14.73 23.03 -20.35
CA PHE A 122 13.86 21.89 -20.61
C PHE A 122 13.24 21.95 -22.01
N PHE A 123 12.70 23.11 -22.42
CA PHE A 123 12.16 23.31 -23.77
C PHE A 123 13.23 23.17 -24.86
N THR A 124 14.44 23.67 -24.62
CA THR A 124 15.57 23.49 -25.53
C THR A 124 15.93 22.01 -25.67
N ARG A 125 15.98 21.26 -24.57
CA ARG A 125 16.25 19.81 -24.60
C ARG A 125 15.16 19.03 -25.34
N MET A 126 13.89 19.41 -25.15
CA MET A 126 12.77 18.79 -25.85
C MET A 126 12.80 19.10 -27.36
N LYS A 127 13.09 20.35 -27.74
CA LYS A 127 13.27 20.75 -29.15
C LYS A 127 14.47 20.08 -29.81
N MET A 128 15.59 19.92 -29.11
CA MET A 128 16.76 19.20 -29.64
C MET A 128 16.45 17.73 -29.93
N VAL A 129 15.72 17.04 -29.05
CA VAL A 129 15.24 15.66 -29.29
C VAL A 129 14.28 15.57 -30.48
N GLU A 130 13.52 16.62 -30.75
CA GLU A 130 12.61 16.72 -31.91
C GLU A 130 13.37 16.96 -33.22
N VAL A 131 14.48 17.72 -33.17
CA VAL A 131 15.40 17.93 -34.29
C VAL A 131 16.19 16.66 -34.61
N ASP A 132 16.64 15.91 -33.60
CA ASP A 132 17.36 14.64 -33.80
C ASP A 132 16.47 13.56 -34.45
N LYS A 133 15.15 13.57 -34.17
CA LYS A 133 14.19 12.68 -34.87
C LYS A 133 13.88 13.11 -36.31
N ALA A 134 14.06 14.37 -36.66
CA ALA A 134 13.87 14.88 -38.02
C ALA A 134 15.14 14.76 -38.88
N ALA A 135 16.27 14.38 -38.27
CA ALA A 135 17.58 14.34 -38.90
C ALA A 135 18.06 12.91 -39.25
N ASP A 136 17.16 11.91 -39.26
CA ASP A 136 17.39 10.64 -39.96
C ASP A 136 16.90 10.79 -41.41
N PRO A 137 17.77 11.04 -42.41
CA PRO A 137 17.38 10.90 -43.80
C PRO A 137 17.47 9.40 -44.13
N ASP A 138 16.32 8.79 -44.37
CA ASP A 138 16.18 7.47 -44.95
C ASP A 138 16.98 7.39 -46.26
N PHE A 139 18.15 6.76 -46.22
CA PHE A 139 18.92 6.39 -47.41
C PHE A 139 18.55 4.96 -47.77
N GLY A 140 17.48 4.82 -48.56
CA GLY A 140 16.95 3.55 -49.04
C GLY A 140 16.65 3.60 -50.54
N SER A 141 17.70 3.58 -51.35
CA SER A 141 17.61 3.26 -52.78
C SER A 141 17.05 1.85 -52.99
N GLY A 142 16.01 1.71 -53.81
CA GLY A 142 15.41 0.43 -54.15
C GLY A 142 14.33 0.53 -55.22
N ASP A 143 14.71 1.00 -56.40
CA ASP A 143 13.91 0.85 -57.62
C ASP A 143 13.84 -0.63 -58.02
N ARG A 144 12.63 -1.22 -57.95
CA ARG A 144 12.21 -2.39 -58.72
C ARG A 144 10.72 -2.28 -58.97
N THR A 145 10.38 -1.87 -60.19
CA THR A 145 9.09 -2.11 -60.83
C THR A 145 8.95 -3.61 -61.12
N ASP A 146 8.02 -4.27 -60.43
CA ASP A 146 7.53 -5.60 -60.83
C ASP A 146 6.39 -5.40 -61.85
N ASP A 147 6.68 -5.65 -63.13
CA ASP A 147 5.66 -5.88 -64.15
C ASP A 147 5.72 -7.35 -64.62
N GLU A 148 4.58 -8.03 -64.39
CA GLU A 148 3.93 -9.02 -65.27
C GLU A 148 4.72 -10.25 -65.80
N LYS A 149 4.31 -11.48 -65.44
CA LYS A 149 3.30 -12.31 -66.17
C LYS A 149 3.23 -13.79 -65.75
N GLU A 150 1.99 -14.28 -65.77
CA GLU A 150 1.43 -15.64 -65.96
C GLU A 150 2.37 -16.84 -66.23
N GLY A 151 2.00 -17.98 -65.62
CA GLY A 151 2.46 -19.32 -65.99
C GLY A 151 2.31 -20.35 -64.86
#